data_AF-A0A356W511-F1
#
_entry.id   AF-A0A356W511-F1
#
_cell.length_a   1.000
_cell.length_b   1.000
_cell.length_c   1.000
_cell.angle_alpha   90.00
_cell.angle_beta   90.00
_cell.angle_gamma   90.00
#
_symmetry.space_group_name_H-M   'P 1'
#
loop_
_entity.id
_entity.type
_entity.pdbx_description
1 polymer ?
#
loop_
_entity_poly.entity_id
_entity_poly.type
_entity_poly.pdbx_seq_one_letter_code
_entity_poly.pdbx_strand_id
1 'polypeptide(L)'
;MSARVISIANSKGGVGKTTTCVSLAEAFAANGFRTLVVDLDTQANASLLVFGHEGDEHLFQAINDYVTISDWLLENFFAGEHKRLSDFIVTDASDVTYNGKPLELDLIPSSPRLRKTERELIYELTAKGYSMEA
;
A
#
# COMPACT_ATOMS: atom_id res chain seq x y z
N MET A 1 8.75 13.20 14.62
CA MET A 1 7.29 13.13 14.90
C MET A 1 6.83 11.70 14.67
N SER A 2 5.89 11.18 15.45
CA SER A 2 5.25 9.88 15.18
C SER A 2 4.00 10.06 14.32
N ALA A 3 3.81 9.25 13.29
CA ALA A 3 2.56 9.19 12.54
C ALA A 3 1.49 8.39 13.33
N ARG A 4 0.21 8.69 13.11
CA ARG A 4 -0.89 7.85 13.60
C ARG A 4 -1.17 6.77 12.57
N VAL A 5 -1.04 5.51 12.96
CA VAL A 5 -1.28 4.35 12.08
C VAL A 5 -2.68 3.81 12.32
N ILE A 6 -3.47 3.70 11.26
CA ILE A 6 -4.83 3.17 11.26
C ILE A 6 -4.87 2.01 10.27
N SER A 7 -5.31 0.83 10.71
CA SER A 7 -5.47 -0.34 9.86
C SER A 7 -6.95 -0.69 9.70
N ILE A 8 -7.39 -0.89 8.46
CA ILE A 8 -8.75 -1.31 8.13
C ILE A 8 -8.72 -2.78 7.69
N ALA A 9 -8.98 -3.69 8.63
CA ALA A 9 -8.91 -5.14 8.41
C ALA A 9 -10.24 -5.84 8.73
N ASN A 10 -10.63 -6.80 7.89
CA ASN A 10 -11.81 -7.65 8.07
C ASN A 10 -11.68 -8.90 7.18
N SER A 11 -11.94 -10.08 7.74
CA SER A 11 -11.84 -11.39 7.06
C SER A 11 -12.92 -11.64 6.00
N LYS A 12 -13.96 -10.81 5.93
CA LYS A 12 -15.04 -10.92 4.92
C LYS A 12 -14.77 -10.03 3.71
N GLY A 13 -14.87 -10.60 2.50
CA GLY A 13 -14.85 -9.86 1.24
C GLY A 13 -16.11 -8.99 1.06
N GLY A 14 -15.99 -7.87 0.33
CA GLY A 14 -17.15 -7.03 -0.03
C GLY A 14 -17.76 -6.19 1.10
N VAL A 15 -17.09 -6.03 2.24
CA VAL A 15 -17.58 -5.23 3.39
C VAL A 15 -17.14 -3.76 3.36
N GLY A 16 -16.58 -3.29 2.25
CA GLY A 16 -16.20 -1.89 2.07
C GLY A 16 -14.85 -1.47 2.70
N LYS A 17 -13.95 -2.40 3.02
CA LYS A 17 -12.63 -2.09 3.61
C LYS A 17 -11.83 -1.08 2.78
N THR A 18 -11.65 -1.40 1.50
CA THR A 18 -10.86 -0.59 0.55
C THR A 18 -11.46 0.79 0.41
N THR A 19 -12.78 0.86 0.15
CA THR A 19 -13.52 2.12 0.06
C THR A 19 -13.39 2.94 1.35
N THR A 20 -13.56 2.31 2.51
CA THR A 20 -13.41 3.00 3.80
C THR A 20 -12.00 3.52 4.00
N CYS A 21 -10.98 2.74 3.63
CA CYS A 21 -9.59 3.15 3.76
C CYS A 21 -9.28 4.38 2.90
N VAL A 22 -9.67 4.35 1.61
CA VAL A 22 -9.40 5.45 0.68
C VAL A 22 -10.20 6.70 1.07
N SER A 23 -11.50 6.56 1.38
CA SER A 23 -12.32 7.71 1.79
C SER A 23 -11.84 8.36 3.10
N LEU A 24 -11.36 7.58 4.07
CA LEU A 24 -10.73 8.14 5.27
C LEU A 24 -9.43 8.87 4.93
N ALA A 25 -8.61 8.31 4.04
CA ALA A 25 -7.34 8.91 3.64
C ALA A 25 -7.55 10.23 2.90
N GLU A 26 -8.47 10.28 1.94
CA GLU A 26 -8.88 11.52 1.25
C GLU A 26 -9.43 12.55 2.24
N ALA A 27 -10.27 12.13 3.19
CA ALA A 27 -10.80 13.04 4.21
C ALA A 27 -9.69 13.61 5.10
N PHE A 28 -8.68 12.81 5.48
CA PHE A 28 -7.53 13.33 6.23
C PHE A 28 -6.69 14.29 5.40
N ALA A 29 -6.38 13.96 4.14
CA ALA A 29 -5.67 14.84 3.23
C ALA A 29 -6.41 16.17 3.01
N ALA A 30 -7.75 16.12 2.82
CA ALA A 30 -8.60 17.31 2.68
C ALA A 30 -8.59 18.21 3.92
N ASN A 31 -8.35 17.65 5.11
CA ASN A 31 -8.20 18.39 6.36
C ASN A 31 -6.75 18.86 6.61
N GLY A 32 -5.86 18.75 5.61
CA GLY A 32 -4.47 19.22 5.69
C GLY A 32 -3.51 18.28 6.42
N PHE A 33 -3.90 17.03 6.64
CA PHE A 33 -2.99 16.02 7.18
C PHE A 33 -2.20 15.37 6.05
N ARG A 34 -0.86 15.35 6.15
CA ARG A 34 -0.03 14.48 5.30
C ARG A 34 -0.45 13.03 5.52
N THR A 35 -0.94 12.40 4.46
CA THR A 35 -1.58 11.10 4.54
C THR A 35 -0.90 10.14 3.58
N LEU A 36 -0.62 8.93 4.06
CA LEU A 36 -0.02 7.85 3.28
C LEU A 36 -0.96 6.64 3.33
N VAL A 37 -1.36 6.14 2.16
CA VAL A 37 -2.04 4.85 2.02
C VAL A 37 -0.98 3.78 1.78
N VAL A 38 -1.08 2.65 2.49
CA VAL A 38 -0.24 1.48 2.23
C VAL A 38 -1.18 0.34 1.85
N ASP A 39 -1.14 -0.06 0.59
CA ASP A 39 -1.98 -1.14 0.08
C ASP A 39 -1.29 -2.49 0.29
N LEU A 40 -1.84 -3.31 1.18
CA LEU A 40 -1.34 -4.65 1.50
C LEU A 40 -2.27 -5.75 0.95
N ASP A 41 -3.08 -5.45 -0.06
CA ASP A 41 -3.96 -6.43 -0.71
C ASP A 41 -3.42 -6.81 -2.10
N THR A 42 -3.25 -8.11 -2.36
CA THR A 42 -2.83 -8.64 -3.66
C THR A 42 -3.71 -8.20 -4.86
N GLN A 43 -4.94 -7.74 -4.60
CA GLN A 43 -5.85 -7.22 -5.63
C GLN A 43 -5.57 -5.75 -5.99
N ALA A 44 -4.76 -5.03 -5.22
CA ALA A 44 -4.36 -3.65 -5.46
C ALA A 44 -5.53 -2.64 -5.61
N ASN A 45 -6.72 -2.96 -5.07
CA ASN A 45 -7.90 -2.12 -5.23
C ASN A 45 -7.76 -0.75 -4.57
N ALA A 46 -7.01 -0.63 -3.46
CA ALA A 46 -6.79 0.68 -2.84
C ALA A 46 -5.85 1.52 -3.70
N SER A 47 -4.81 0.89 -4.26
CA SER A 47 -3.88 1.52 -5.19
C SER A 47 -4.60 2.11 -6.40
N LEU A 48 -5.46 1.31 -7.06
CA LEU A 48 -6.26 1.76 -8.20
C LEU A 48 -7.19 2.93 -7.86
N LEU A 49 -7.87 2.85 -6.71
CA LEU A 49 -8.78 3.92 -6.28
C LEU A 49 -8.03 5.21 -5.94
N VAL A 50 -6.86 5.12 -5.30
CA VAL A 50 -6.05 6.30 -4.98
C VAL A 50 -5.52 6.94 -6.25
N PHE A 51 -4.98 6.17 -7.21
CA PHE A 51 -4.49 6.70 -8.49
C PHE A 51 -5.58 7.28 -9.40
N GLY A 52 -6.85 6.94 -9.16
CA GLY A 52 -7.99 7.56 -9.83
C GLY A 52 -8.12 7.18 -11.31
N HIS A 53 -8.36 8.19 -12.15
CA HIS A 53 -8.76 8.00 -13.56
C HIS A 53 -7.71 7.23 -14.39
N GLU A 54 -6.43 7.38 -14.09
CA GLU A 54 -5.30 6.71 -14.78
C GLU A 54 -4.71 5.58 -13.94
N GLY A 55 -5.51 4.99 -13.04
CA GLY A 55 -5.04 4.04 -12.05
C GLY A 55 -4.38 2.78 -12.60
N ASP A 56 -4.87 2.24 -13.71
CA ASP A 56 -4.27 1.07 -14.35
C ASP A 56 -2.87 1.38 -14.90
N GLU A 57 -2.68 2.54 -15.53
CA GLU A 57 -1.40 2.96 -16.09
C GLU A 57 -0.38 3.26 -14.99
N HIS A 58 -0.80 4.02 -13.97
CA HIS A 58 0.06 4.32 -12.81
C HIS A 58 0.44 3.07 -12.02
N LEU A 59 -0.50 2.14 -11.81
CA LEU A 59 -0.20 0.88 -11.14
C LEU A 59 0.75 0.01 -11.99
N PHE A 60 0.52 -0.05 -13.30
CA PHE A 60 1.41 -0.77 -14.21
C PHE A 60 2.83 -0.19 -14.20
N GLN A 61 2.96 1.13 -14.22
CA GLN A 61 4.25 1.82 -14.12
C GLN A 61 4.94 1.51 -12.78
N ALA A 62 4.22 1.62 -11.65
CA ALA A 62 4.75 1.29 -10.33
C ALA A 62 5.27 -0.15 -10.23
N ILE A 63 4.58 -1.10 -10.86
CA ILE A 63 4.99 -2.51 -10.93
C ILE A 63 6.25 -2.71 -11.79
N ASN A 64 6.39 -1.96 -12.88
CA ASN A 64 7.56 -2.03 -13.76
C ASN A 64 8.79 -1.34 -13.19
N ASP A 65 8.57 -0.28 -12.40
CA ASP A 65 9.62 0.48 -11.73
C ASP A 65 10.04 -0.15 -10.40
N TYR A 66 9.42 -1.27 -10.00
CA TYR A 66 9.68 -1.99 -8.75
C TYR A 66 9.46 -1.13 -7.49
N VAL A 67 8.47 -0.25 -7.52
CA VAL A 67 8.11 0.66 -6.41
C VAL A 67 6.85 0.21 -5.67
N THR A 68 6.59 -1.09 -5.59
CA THR A 68 5.44 -1.65 -4.86
C THR A 68 5.85 -2.23 -3.51
N ILE A 69 4.89 -2.43 -2.60
CA ILE A 69 5.16 -3.08 -1.30
C ILE A 69 5.75 -4.49 -1.47
N SER A 70 5.35 -5.20 -2.53
CA SER A 70 5.87 -6.52 -2.86
C SER A 70 7.36 -6.47 -3.13
N ASP A 71 7.82 -5.44 -3.84
CA ASP A 71 9.22 -5.26 -4.19
C ASP A 71 10.03 -4.88 -2.94
N TRP A 72 9.51 -3.99 -2.09
CA TRP A 72 10.14 -3.67 -0.80
C TRP A 72 10.29 -4.90 0.09
N LEU A 73 9.24 -5.73 0.21
CA LEU A 73 9.29 -6.98 0.96
C LEU A 73 10.29 -7.96 0.36
N LEU A 74 10.31 -8.10 -0.97
CA LEU A 74 11.25 -8.99 -1.66
C LEU A 74 12.71 -8.61 -1.37
N GLU A 75 13.03 -7.33 -1.52
CA GLU A 75 14.40 -6.85 -1.34
C GLU A 75 14.86 -6.96 0.13
N ASN A 76 13.99 -6.64 1.08
CA ASN A 76 14.37 -6.64 2.50
C ASN A 76 14.38 -8.02 3.15
N PHE A 77 13.49 -8.92 2.74
CA PHE A 77 13.38 -10.25 3.38
C PHE A 77 14.17 -11.34 2.66
N PHE A 78 14.39 -11.23 1.36
CA PHE A 78 14.98 -12.31 0.56
C PHE A 78 16.30 -11.92 -0.10
N ALA A 79 16.45 -10.68 -0.58
CA ALA A 79 17.71 -10.23 -1.16
C ALA A 79 18.76 -9.81 -0.10
N GLY A 80 18.36 -9.72 1.17
CA GLY A 80 19.24 -9.28 2.26
C GLY A 80 19.60 -7.79 2.18
N GLU A 81 18.81 -7.01 1.43
CA GLU A 81 18.96 -5.57 1.37
C GLU A 81 18.31 -4.88 2.57
N HIS A 82 18.62 -3.60 2.77
CA HIS A 82 18.02 -2.75 3.79
C HIS A 82 17.47 -1.47 3.16
N LYS A 83 16.50 -1.61 2.25
CA LYS A 83 15.86 -0.46 1.61
C LYS A 83 14.87 0.18 2.56
N ARG A 84 14.77 1.51 2.52
CA ARG A 84 13.78 2.21 3.34
C ARG A 84 12.43 2.11 2.65
N LEU A 85 11.38 1.94 3.45
CA LEU A 85 10.01 1.93 2.94
C LEU A 85 9.67 3.24 2.19
N SER A 86 10.29 4.37 2.60
CA SER A 86 10.14 5.66 1.93
C SER A 86 10.60 5.68 0.48
N ASP A 87 11.49 4.77 0.09
CA ASP A 87 12.01 4.70 -1.28
C ASP A 87 10.97 4.09 -2.24
N PHE A 88 9.83 3.59 -1.72
CA PHE A 88 8.72 2.96 -2.45
C PHE A 88 7.42 3.79 -2.35
N ILE A 89 7.51 5.04 -1.88
CA ILE A 89 6.36 5.95 -1.82
C ILE A 89 6.20 6.61 -3.19
N VAL A 90 5.02 6.45 -3.78
CA VAL A 90 4.54 7.29 -4.89
C VAL A 90 3.90 8.53 -4.28
N THR A 91 4.53 9.68 -4.51
CA THR A 91 4.09 10.97 -3.97
C THR A 91 3.00 11.59 -4.82
N ASP A 92 2.10 12.36 -4.20
CA ASP A 92 0.99 13.04 -4.89
C ASP A 92 0.19 12.07 -5.79
N ALA A 93 -0.08 10.88 -5.24
CA ALA A 93 -0.61 9.75 -5.99
C ALA A 93 -2.09 9.93 -6.39
N SER A 94 -2.82 10.87 -5.77
CA SER A 94 -4.25 11.06 -6.01
C SER A 94 -4.56 12.16 -7.00
N ASP A 95 -5.49 11.90 -7.91
CA ASP A 95 -6.06 12.89 -8.84
C ASP A 95 -7.23 13.68 -8.23
N VAL A 96 -7.61 13.38 -6.98
CA VAL A 96 -8.73 14.03 -6.29
C VAL A 96 -8.34 15.44 -5.85
N THR A 97 -9.28 16.36 -6.00
CA THR A 97 -9.13 17.75 -5.54
C THR A 97 -10.13 18.10 -4.45
N TYR A 98 -9.70 18.98 -3.53
CA TYR A 98 -10.56 19.59 -2.52
C TYR A 98 -10.38 21.11 -2.53
N ASN A 99 -11.50 21.84 -2.66
CA ASN A 99 -11.49 23.31 -2.84
C ASN A 99 -10.56 23.80 -3.97
N GLY A 100 -10.49 23.03 -5.07
CA GLY A 100 -9.68 23.38 -6.25
C GLY A 100 -8.17 23.14 -6.09
N LYS A 101 -7.73 22.44 -5.03
CA LYS A 101 -6.34 22.03 -4.82
C LYS A 101 -6.23 20.50 -4.84
N PRO A 102 -5.16 19.92 -5.41
CA PRO A 102 -4.87 18.49 -5.26
C PRO A 102 -4.76 18.10 -3.78
N LEU A 103 -5.20 16.88 -3.46
CA LEU A 103 -4.98 16.31 -2.13
C LEU A 103 -3.53 15.84 -1.99
N GLU A 104 -2.88 16.20 -0.88
CA GLU A 104 -1.58 15.65 -0.48
C GLU A 104 -1.77 14.22 0.05
N LEU A 105 -1.94 13.28 -0.88
CA LEU A 105 -2.16 11.87 -0.60
C LEU A 105 -1.10 11.02 -1.29
N ASP A 106 -0.22 10.43 -0.48
CA ASP A 106 0.84 9.54 -0.93
C ASP A 106 0.36 8.08 -0.90
N LEU A 107 1.01 7.22 -1.67
CA LEU A 107 0.68 5.81 -1.79
C LEU A 107 1.94 4.93 -1.78
N ILE A 108 1.89 3.83 -1.04
CA ILE A 108 2.72 2.65 -1.32
C ILE A 108 1.80 1.65 -2.02
N PRO A 109 1.95 1.45 -3.34
CA PRO A 109 1.05 0.62 -4.10
C PRO A 109 1.31 -0.87 -3.82
N SER A 110 0.25 -1.66 -3.96
CA SER A 110 0.34 -3.12 -3.96
C SER A 110 0.66 -3.65 -5.35
N SER A 111 0.82 -4.97 -5.47
CA SER A 111 0.85 -5.63 -6.76
C SER A 111 0.36 -7.08 -6.66
N PRO A 112 -0.09 -7.70 -7.77
CA PRO A 112 -0.42 -9.13 -7.79
C PRO A 112 0.74 -10.04 -7.40
N ARG A 113 1.99 -9.54 -7.50
CA ARG A 113 3.21 -10.24 -7.07
C ARG A 113 3.22 -10.50 -5.55
N LEU A 114 2.50 -9.70 -4.76
CA LEU A 114 2.43 -9.81 -3.30
C LEU A 114 2.04 -11.23 -2.87
N ARG A 115 1.13 -11.88 -3.61
CA ARG A 115 0.68 -13.24 -3.30
C ARG A 115 1.81 -14.28 -3.33
N LYS A 116 2.83 -14.05 -4.18
CA LYS A 116 4.02 -14.91 -4.22
C LYS A 116 4.91 -14.58 -3.02
N THR A 117 5.17 -13.30 -2.79
CA THR A 117 5.98 -12.79 -1.67
C THR A 117 5.43 -13.25 -0.31
N GLU A 118 4.13 -13.17 -0.07
CA GLU A 118 3.47 -13.64 1.16
C GLU A 118 3.70 -15.13 1.40
N ARG A 119 3.62 -15.96 0.35
CA ARG A 119 3.84 -17.41 0.47
C ARG A 119 5.29 -17.74 0.82
N GLU A 120 6.23 -17.06 0.18
CA GLU A 120 7.65 -17.21 0.49
C GLU A 120 7.95 -16.72 1.91
N LEU A 121 7.31 -15.63 2.34
CA LEU A 121 7.48 -15.07 3.68
C LEU A 121 6.96 -16.02 4.76
N ILE A 122 5.78 -16.61 4.55
CA ILE A 122 5.22 -17.63 5.45
C ILE A 122 6.17 -18.81 5.57
N TYR A 123 6.73 -19.31 4.46
CA TYR A 123 7.69 -20.41 4.48
C TYR A 123 8.96 -20.06 5.28
N GLU A 124 9.57 -18.92 5.01
CA GLU A 124 10.78 -18.46 5.71
C GLU A 124 10.55 -18.22 7.21
N LEU A 125 9.43 -17.59 7.56
CA LEU A 125 9.08 -17.31 8.95
C LEU A 125 8.82 -18.61 9.72
N THR A 126 8.07 -19.54 9.14
CA THR A 126 7.82 -20.86 9.77
C THR A 126 9.09 -21.70 9.90
N ALA A 127 9.99 -21.67 8.90
CA ALA A 127 11.30 -22.32 8.98
C ALA A 127 12.19 -21.74 10.10
N LYS A 128 12.00 -20.46 10.44
CA LYS A 128 12.66 -19.77 11.58
C LYS A 128 11.94 -19.97 12.91
N GLY A 129 10.89 -20.79 12.96
CA GLY A 129 10.14 -21.10 14.18
C GLY A 129 9.09 -20.05 14.57
N TYR A 130 8.77 -19.10 13.68
CA TYR A 130 7.61 -18.23 13.90
C TYR A 130 6.33 -19.02 13.67
N SER A 131 5.45 -19.01 14.66
CA SER A 131 4.15 -19.65 14.65
C SER A 131 3.07 -18.61 14.91
N MET A 132 1.88 -18.79 14.32
CA MET A 132 0.69 -18.02 14.71
C MET A 132 0.03 -18.58 15.99
N GLU A 133 0.44 -19.77 16.43
CA GLU A 133 0.16 -20.31 17.76
C GLU A 133 1.26 -19.78 18.69
N ALA A 134 0.94 -18.71 19.42
CA ALA A 134 1.68 -18.24 20.58
C ALA A 134 1.17 -18.95 21.84
#